data_AF-A0A832VMR8-F1
#
_entry.id   AF-A0A832VMR8-F1
#
_cell.length_a   1.000
_cell.length_b   1.000
_cell.length_c   1.000
_cell.angle_alpha   90.00
_cell.angle_beta   90.00
_cell.angle_gamma   90.00
#
_symmetry.space_group_name_H-M   'P 1'
#
loop_
_entity.id
_entity.type
_entity.pdbx_description
1 polymer ?
#
loop_
_entity_poly.entity_id
_entity_poly.type
_entity_poly.pdbx_seq_one_letter_code
_entity_poly.pdbx_strand_id
1 'polypeptide(L)'
;MEEGDDHSCEYYPCHFEGQVCDFCYCPFYPCEDYELGFWVIGRKGNVVWSCIDCHLLHIREVAEYYRAHPHVSLPELKALATTLSLVYVGNKSGRTGRG
;
A
#
# COMPACT_ATOMS: atom_id res chain seq x y z
N MET A 1 8.63 -21.64 0.60
CA MET A 1 7.35 -21.02 0.99
C MET A 1 7.78 -19.92 1.93
N GLU A 2 7.89 -18.69 1.43
CA GLU A 2 8.20 -17.56 2.30
C GLU A 2 6.90 -17.20 3.04
N GLU A 3 7.01 -16.77 4.29
CA GLU A 3 5.84 -16.54 5.13
C GLU A 3 5.22 -15.19 4.73
N GLY A 4 4.04 -15.21 4.08
CA GLY A 4 3.31 -13.99 3.70
C GLY A 4 2.97 -13.82 2.22
N ASP A 5 3.50 -14.68 1.33
CA ASP A 5 2.99 -14.86 -0.03
C ASP A 5 1.80 -15.82 0.00
N ASP A 6 0.63 -15.37 -0.46
CA ASP A 6 -0.53 -16.26 -0.64
C ASP A 6 -0.92 -16.31 -2.11
N HIS A 7 -0.22 -17.14 -2.86
CA HIS A 7 -0.52 -17.41 -4.26
C HIS A 7 -1.89 -18.09 -4.48
N SER A 8 -2.57 -18.54 -3.41
CA SER A 8 -3.93 -19.08 -3.50
C SER A 8 -5.02 -18.00 -3.36
N CYS A 9 -4.64 -16.79 -2.94
CA CYS A 9 -5.54 -15.65 -2.84
C CYS A 9 -5.93 -15.14 -4.22
N GLU A 10 -7.25 -15.01 -4.48
CA GLU A 10 -7.79 -14.49 -5.75
C GLU A 10 -7.36 -13.04 -6.05
N TYR A 11 -6.87 -12.32 -5.04
CA TYR A 11 -6.40 -10.95 -5.12
C TYR A 11 -4.87 -10.85 -5.26
N TYR A 12 -4.13 -11.96 -5.34
CA TYR A 12 -2.66 -11.94 -5.47
C TYR A 12 -2.19 -11.88 -6.94
N PRO A 13 -1.21 -11.02 -7.28
CA PRO A 13 -0.72 -9.88 -6.49
C PRO A 13 -1.71 -8.71 -6.54
N CYS A 14 -1.95 -8.06 -5.40
CA CYS A 14 -2.87 -6.92 -5.34
C CYS A 14 -2.24 -5.62 -5.86
N HIS A 15 -0.91 -5.52 -5.79
CA HIS A 15 -0.10 -4.36 -6.14
C HIS A 15 1.11 -4.71 -7.00
N PHE A 16 1.92 -5.71 -6.61
CA PHE A 16 3.12 -6.14 -7.35
C PHE A 16 3.54 -7.59 -7.04
N GLU A 17 4.30 -8.21 -7.96
CA GLU A 17 4.80 -9.57 -7.80
C GLU A 17 5.81 -9.69 -6.64
N GLY A 18 5.65 -10.70 -5.78
CA GLY A 18 6.50 -10.86 -4.58
C GLY A 18 6.09 -9.99 -3.40
N GLN A 19 4.92 -9.34 -3.46
CA GLN A 19 4.37 -8.64 -2.31
C GLN A 19 4.02 -9.59 -1.16
N VAL A 20 3.99 -9.05 0.06
CA VAL A 20 3.35 -9.71 1.21
C VAL A 20 1.91 -9.22 1.40
N CYS A 21 1.03 -10.10 1.84
CA CYS A 21 -0.42 -9.84 1.95
C CYS A 21 -0.92 -9.68 3.39
N ASP A 22 -0.02 -9.54 4.38
CA ASP A 22 -0.38 -9.41 5.80
C ASP A 22 -1.34 -8.26 6.10
N PHE A 23 -1.21 -7.17 5.33
CA PHE A 23 -1.98 -5.94 5.48
C PHE A 23 -2.77 -5.60 4.22
N CYS A 24 -3.38 -6.62 3.59
CA CYS A 24 -4.33 -6.43 2.47
C CYS A 24 -5.41 -5.37 2.77
N TYR A 25 -5.85 -5.27 4.03
CA TYR A 25 -6.53 -4.09 4.52
C TYR A 25 -5.53 -3.16 5.21
N CYS A 26 -5.29 -2.00 4.61
CA CYS A 26 -4.32 -1.05 5.13
C CYS A 26 -4.78 -0.52 6.52
N PRO A 27 -3.99 -0.71 7.60
CA PRO A 27 -4.31 -0.23 8.95
C PRO A 27 -4.33 1.30 9.05
N PHE A 28 -3.73 1.99 8.08
CA PHE A 28 -3.75 3.45 8.00
C PHE A 28 -4.89 3.98 7.13
N TYR A 29 -5.78 3.14 6.60
CA TYR A 29 -6.84 3.61 5.71
C TYR A 29 -7.92 4.42 6.48
N PRO A 30 -8.36 5.59 5.95
CA PRO A 30 -7.74 6.36 4.87
C PRO A 30 -6.51 7.12 5.38
N CYS A 31 -5.38 6.99 4.68
CA CYS A 31 -4.14 7.62 5.13
C CYS A 31 -3.98 9.06 4.64
N GLU A 32 -4.70 9.41 3.57
CA GLU A 32 -4.68 10.73 2.93
C GLU A 32 -3.27 11.23 2.51
N ASP A 33 -2.31 10.32 2.44
CA ASP A 33 -0.95 10.58 1.98
C ASP A 33 -0.87 10.42 0.45
N TYR A 34 -0.70 11.53 -0.27
CA TYR A 34 -0.66 11.55 -1.73
C TYR A 34 0.55 10.84 -2.35
N GLU A 35 1.58 10.52 -1.55
CA GLU A 35 2.67 9.64 -2.00
C GLU A 35 2.26 8.16 -2.02
N LEU A 36 1.15 7.81 -1.35
CA LEU A 36 0.68 6.43 -1.18
C LEU A 36 -0.69 6.17 -1.82
N GLY A 37 -1.46 7.22 -2.09
CA GLY A 37 -2.80 7.09 -2.64
C GLY A 37 -3.34 8.37 -3.25
N PHE A 38 -4.63 8.36 -3.58
CA PHE A 38 -5.33 9.50 -4.18
C PHE A 38 -6.83 9.40 -3.96
N TRP A 39 -7.53 10.54 -3.99
CA TRP A 39 -8.99 10.57 -3.98
C TRP A 39 -9.55 10.19 -5.35
N VAL A 40 -10.57 9.33 -5.37
CA VAL A 40 -11.33 8.93 -6.57
C VAL A 40 -12.80 9.26 -6.42
N ILE A 41 -13.44 9.57 -7.54
CA ILE A 41 -14.90 9.72 -7.61
C ILE A 41 -15.49 8.37 -8.02
N GLY A 42 -16.26 7.76 -7.12
CA GLY A 42 -16.98 6.53 -7.36
C GLY A 42 -18.12 6.71 -8.37
N ARG A 43 -18.63 5.60 -8.91
CA ARG A 43 -19.70 5.60 -9.94
C ARG A 43 -20.98 6.33 -9.52
N LYS A 44 -21.23 6.48 -8.22
CA LYS A 44 -22.39 7.16 -7.65
C LYS A 44 -22.10 8.62 -7.23
N GLY A 45 -20.93 9.15 -7.58
CA GLY A 45 -20.50 10.51 -7.23
C GLY A 45 -19.89 10.65 -5.83
N ASN A 46 -19.76 9.55 -5.07
CA ASN A 46 -19.10 9.55 -3.77
C ASN A 46 -17.58 9.67 -3.92
N VAL A 47 -16.94 10.50 -3.10
CA VAL A 47 -15.47 10.64 -3.06
C VAL A 47 -14.90 9.60 -2.08
N VAL A 48 -13.91 8.83 -2.51
CA VAL A 48 -13.30 7.74 -1.72
C VAL A 48 -11.79 7.82 -1.84
N TRP A 49 -11.07 7.56 -0.75
CA TRP A 49 -9.61 7.46 -0.77
C TRP A 49 -9.21 6.13 -1.41
N SER A 50 -8.24 6.14 -2.32
CA SER A 50 -7.75 4.96 -3.00
C SER A 50 -6.27 4.76 -2.72
N CYS A 51 -5.94 3.65 -2.05
CA CYS A 51 -4.56 3.17 -1.85
C CYS A 51 -4.21 2.03 -2.82
N ILE A 52 -4.91 1.91 -3.96
CA ILE A 52 -4.76 0.80 -4.92
C ILE A 52 -3.35 0.69 -5.53
N ASP A 53 -2.55 1.75 -5.49
CA ASP A 53 -1.18 1.77 -5.99
C ASP A 53 -0.14 1.80 -4.84
N CYS A 54 -0.55 1.61 -3.58
CA CYS A 54 0.34 1.70 -2.43
C CYS A 54 1.19 0.44 -2.27
N HIS A 55 2.52 0.57 -2.31
CA HIS A 55 3.42 -0.56 -2.09
C HIS A 55 3.96 -0.64 -0.65
N LEU A 56 3.85 0.43 0.14
CA LEU A 56 4.62 0.58 1.39
C LEU A 56 4.44 -0.62 2.36
N LEU A 57 3.20 -0.97 2.71
CA LEU A 57 2.91 -2.09 3.63
C LEU A 57 2.93 -3.47 2.96
N HIS A 58 3.20 -3.52 1.66
CA HIS A 58 3.32 -4.74 0.88
C HIS A 58 4.78 -5.14 0.64
N ILE A 59 5.72 -4.29 1.06
CA ILE A 59 7.15 -4.61 1.11
C ILE A 59 7.41 -5.40 2.40
N ARG A 60 8.07 -6.56 2.26
CA ARG A 60 8.29 -7.52 3.34
C ARG A 60 8.91 -6.88 4.58
N GLU A 61 10.01 -6.14 4.43
CA GLU A 61 10.73 -5.51 5.53
C GLU A 61 9.85 -4.50 6.30
N VAL A 62 8.99 -3.77 5.59
CA VAL A 62 8.08 -2.79 6.19
C VAL A 62 6.92 -3.49 6.91
N ALA A 63 6.35 -4.53 6.31
CA ALA A 63 5.28 -5.32 6.90
C ALA A 63 5.73 -6.06 8.17
N GLU A 64 6.90 -6.70 8.13
CA GLU A 64 7.52 -7.34 9.29
C GLU A 64 7.75 -6.35 10.43
N TYR A 65 8.27 -5.16 10.10
CA TYR A 65 8.48 -4.10 11.09
C TYR A 65 7.16 -3.64 11.71
N TYR A 66 6.13 -3.38 10.90
CA TYR A 66 4.81 -2.98 11.42
C TYR A 66 4.18 -4.10 12.27
N ARG A 67 4.32 -5.36 11.87
CA ARG A 67 3.86 -6.53 12.66
C ARG A 67 4.52 -6.58 14.03
N ALA A 68 5.82 -6.29 14.12
CA ALA A 68 6.57 -6.23 15.37
C ALA A 68 6.27 -4.96 16.19
N HIS A 69 5.87 -3.88 15.53
CA HIS A 69 5.67 -2.55 16.11
C HIS A 69 4.32 -1.93 15.69
N PRO A 70 3.15 -2.48 16.07
CA PRO A 70 1.84 -2.08 15.53
C PRO A 70 1.40 -0.65 15.87
N HIS A 71 2.16 0.06 16.71
CA HIS A 71 1.93 1.45 17.11
C HIS A 71 2.80 2.46 16.34
N VAL A 72 3.71 2.00 15.48
CA VAL A 72 4.51 2.90 14.65
C VAL A 72 3.61 3.67 13.69
N SER A 73 3.95 4.94 13.48
CA SER A 73 3.22 5.84 12.60
C SER A 73 3.58 5.65 11.13
N LEU A 74 2.71 6.13 10.24
CA LEU A 74 2.94 6.10 8.79
C LEU A 74 4.23 6.84 8.36
N PRO A 75 4.54 8.06 8.88
CA PRO A 75 5.79 8.73 8.56
C PRO A 75 7.04 7.94 8.97
N GLU A 76 6.99 7.24 10.10
CA GLU A 76 8.09 6.40 10.56
C GLU A 76 8.30 5.18 9.64
N LEU A 77 7.23 4.55 9.15
CA LEU A 77 7.33 3.48 8.15
C LEU A 77 7.91 3.98 6.82
N LYS A 78 7.53 5.18 6.37
CA LYS A 78 8.13 5.81 5.18
C LYS A 78 9.62 6.08 5.40
N ALA A 79 9.99 6.61 6.57
CA ALA A 79 11.38 6.85 6.94
C ALA A 79 12.21 5.56 7.00
N LEU A 80 11.62 4.46 7.51
CA LEU A 80 12.23 3.14 7.49
C LEU A 80 12.50 2.69 6.04
N ALA A 81 11.50 2.75 5.17
CA ALA A 81 11.65 2.38 3.76
C ALA A 81 12.76 3.20 3.08
N THR A 82 12.80 4.51 3.29
CA THR A 82 13.88 5.39 2.79
C THR A 82 15.24 5.00 3.37
N THR A 83 15.34 4.71 4.67
CA THR A 83 16.60 4.34 5.34
C THR A 83 17.15 3.03 4.78
N LEU A 84 16.27 2.08 4.46
CA LEU A 84 16.61 0.81 3.83
C LEU A 84 16.82 0.91 2.32
N SER A 85 16.70 2.12 1.74
CA SER A 85 16.76 2.36 0.28
C SER A 85 15.73 1.53 -0.51
N LEU A 86 14.60 1.21 0.12
CA LEU A 86 13.51 0.47 -0.51
C LEU A 86 12.70 1.44 -1.37
N VAL A 87 12.53 1.10 -2.64
CA VAL A 87 11.66 1.84 -3.54
C VAL A 87 10.23 1.38 -3.31
N TYR A 88 9.41 2.25 -2.74
CA TYR A 88 7.95 2.06 -2.76
C TYR A 88 7.33 2.99 -3.79
N VAL A 89 6.29 2.49 -4.45
CA VAL A 89 5.45 3.30 -5.32
C VAL A 89 4.18 3.61 -4.54
N GLY A 90 3.74 4.86 -4.63
CA GLY A 90 2.34 5.20 -4.55
C GLY A 90 2.05 6.28 -5.57
N ASN A 91 0.85 6.22 -6.12
CA ASN A 91 0.40 7.03 -7.25
C ASN A 91 1.25 6.87 -8.53
N LYS A 92 0.92 5.85 -9.33
CA LYS A 92 1.20 5.86 -10.78
C LYS A 92 -0.09 6.07 -11.56
N SER A 93 -0.81 7.17 -11.32
CA SER A 93 -1.57 7.71 -12.42
C SER A 93 -1.83 9.21 -12.31
N GLY A 94 -1.12 9.94 -13.18
CA GLY A 94 -1.78 10.91 -14.03
C GLY A 94 -2.89 10.24 -14.85
N ARG A 95 -3.99 9.83 -14.21
CA ARG A 95 -5.24 9.46 -14.86
C ARG A 95 -6.00 10.75 -15.20
N THR A 96 -5.33 11.64 -15.93
CA THR A 96 -6.01 12.65 -16.74
C THR A 96 -6.54 11.93 -17.98
N GLY A 97 -7.85 11.68 -18.03
CA GLY A 97 -8.59 11.46 -19.27
C GLY A 97 -8.90 10.01 -19.67
N ARG A 98 -10.18 9.64 -19.55
CA ARG A 98 -11.05 9.30 -20.70
C ARG A 98 -12.51 9.34 -20.25
N GLY A 99 -13.20 10.36 -20.73
CA GLY A 99 -14.64 10.59 -20.72
C GLY A 99 -14.91 11.73 -21.68
#